data_AF-A0A3B8ZEZ7-F1
#
_entry.id   AF-A0A3B8ZEZ7-F1
#
_cell.length_a   1.000
_cell.length_b   1.000
_cell.length_c   1.000
_cell.angle_alpha   90.00
_cell.angle_beta   90.00
_cell.angle_gamma   90.00
#
_symmetry.space_group_name_H-M   'P 1'
#
loop_
_entity.id
_entity.type
_entity.pdbx_description
1 polymer ?
#
loop_
_entity_poly.entity_id
_entity_poly.type
_entity_poly.pdbx_seq_one_letter_code
_entity_poly.pdbx_strand_id
1 'polypeptide(L)'
;MSNSSSPLGHRPASSRHKQPLTLEQLEARMLMAFNVLDTQLQSLSDTETFATSSIPLPEEAQSTKAILRSLSVRNLEGTAITSGGTVQTSASSVQLTIGGLDQLGRIMSDVPRTSWIISSSDRQARATVTMSGKTATIKLNRIDD
;
A
#
# COMPACT_ATOMS: atom_id res chain seq x y z
N MET A 1 37.42 -74.64 -24.78
CA MET A 1 36.31 -73.79 -24.30
C MET A 1 36.83 -72.99 -23.13
N SER A 2 36.71 -71.68 -23.25
CA SER A 2 36.91 -70.63 -22.23
C SER A 2 36.14 -70.98 -20.93
N ASN A 3 36.49 -70.57 -19.71
CA ASN A 3 36.98 -69.28 -19.24
C ASN A 3 37.58 -69.39 -17.82
N SER A 4 38.34 -68.37 -17.46
CA SER A 4 38.98 -68.08 -16.17
C SER A 4 38.02 -67.87 -15.00
N SER A 5 38.52 -68.08 -13.77
CA SER A 5 38.09 -67.31 -12.59
C SER A 5 39.22 -67.32 -11.54
N SER A 6 39.91 -66.18 -11.48
CA SER A 6 40.98 -65.81 -10.55
C SER A 6 40.47 -65.67 -9.10
N PRO A 7 41.38 -65.73 -8.10
CA PRO A 7 41.01 -65.71 -6.68
C PRO A 7 40.55 -64.32 -6.23
N LEU A 8 39.49 -64.28 -5.43
CA LEU A 8 38.96 -63.10 -4.76
C LEU A 8 39.97 -62.57 -3.74
N GLY A 9 40.84 -61.66 -4.18
CA GLY A 9 41.58 -60.77 -3.30
C GLY A 9 40.61 -59.77 -2.67
N HIS A 10 40.47 -59.84 -1.34
CA HIS A 10 39.76 -58.84 -0.55
C HIS A 10 40.41 -57.46 -0.73
N ARG A 11 39.74 -56.54 -1.44
CA ARG A 11 39.98 -55.10 -1.32
C ARG A 11 39.12 -54.58 -0.17
N PRO A 12 39.68 -53.91 0.85
CA PRO A 12 38.87 -53.28 1.86
C PRO A 12 38.04 -52.16 1.22
N ALA A 13 36.75 -52.12 1.55
CA ALA A 13 35.85 -51.05 1.18
C ALA A 13 36.40 -49.73 1.73
N SER A 14 36.69 -48.78 0.84
CA SER A 14 36.96 -47.39 1.21
C SER A 14 35.68 -46.81 1.79
N SER A 15 35.52 -46.94 3.10
CA SER A 15 34.49 -46.24 3.85
C SER A 15 34.83 -44.76 3.77
N ARG A 16 34.13 -44.01 2.92
CA ARG A 16 34.12 -42.53 2.96
C ARG A 16 33.54 -42.10 4.30
N HIS A 17 34.37 -42.13 5.34
CA HIS A 17 34.15 -41.39 6.55
C HIS A 17 34.10 -39.91 6.14
N LYS A 18 32.91 -39.31 6.18
CA LYS A 18 32.78 -37.86 6.20
C LYS A 18 33.44 -37.40 7.51
N GLN A 19 34.75 -37.13 7.46
CA GLN A 19 35.43 -36.54 8.59
C GLN A 19 34.71 -35.22 8.91
N PRO A 20 34.36 -34.95 10.18
CA PRO A 20 33.85 -33.66 10.56
C PRO A 20 34.89 -32.61 10.18
N LEU A 21 34.44 -31.53 9.54
CA LEU A 21 35.32 -30.41 9.17
C LEU A 21 35.96 -29.86 10.44
N THR A 22 37.27 -29.67 10.42
CA THR A 22 37.94 -28.94 11.50
C THR A 22 37.49 -27.47 11.49
N LEU A 23 37.63 -26.77 12.62
CA LEU A 23 37.23 -25.37 12.73
C LEU A 23 37.91 -24.50 11.65
N GLU A 24 39.20 -24.70 11.42
CA GLU A 24 39.98 -24.06 10.35
C GLU A 24 39.41 -24.33 8.95
N GLN A 25 38.99 -25.56 8.67
CA GLN A 25 38.37 -25.92 7.39
C GLN A 25 36.99 -25.31 7.23
N LEU A 26 36.24 -25.13 8.32
CA LEU A 26 34.95 -24.45 8.31
C LEU A 26 35.14 -22.95 8.04
N GLU A 27 36.09 -22.32 8.70
CA GLU A 27 36.42 -20.90 8.51
C GLU A 27 36.89 -20.62 7.08
N ALA A 28 37.80 -21.44 6.54
CA ALA A 28 38.23 -21.32 5.15
C ALA A 28 37.07 -21.47 4.15
N ARG A 29 36.12 -22.38 4.43
CA ARG A 29 34.92 -22.55 3.58
C ARG A 29 33.94 -21.41 3.71
N MET A 30 33.79 -20.83 4.91
CA MET A 30 32.96 -19.65 5.12
C MET A 30 33.54 -18.44 4.39
N LEU A 31 34.85 -18.19 4.49
CA LEU A 31 35.55 -17.13 3.75
C LEU A 31 35.39 -17.28 2.24
N MET A 32 35.54 -18.50 1.70
CA MET A 32 35.27 -18.74 0.28
C MET A 32 33.81 -18.50 -0.09
N ALA A 33 32.85 -18.90 0.75
CA ALA A 33 31.43 -18.65 0.50
C ALA A 33 31.10 -17.15 0.51
N PHE A 34 31.70 -16.37 1.42
CA PHE A 34 31.55 -14.92 1.45
C PHE A 34 32.14 -14.27 0.20
N ASN A 35 33.33 -14.68 -0.25
CA ASN A 35 33.92 -14.15 -1.48
C ASN A 35 33.08 -14.48 -2.73
N VAL A 36 32.50 -15.69 -2.80
CA VAL A 36 31.61 -16.06 -3.90
C VAL A 36 30.34 -15.22 -3.88
N LEU A 37 29.77 -14.94 -2.70
CA LEU A 37 28.61 -14.05 -2.57
C LEU A 37 28.95 -12.60 -2.93
N ASP A 38 30.13 -12.10 -2.55
CA ASP A 38 30.59 -10.76 -2.91
C ASP A 38 30.80 -10.62 -4.43
N THR A 39 31.43 -11.63 -5.03
CA THR A 39 31.61 -11.72 -6.50
C THR A 39 30.27 -11.80 -7.22
N GLN A 40 29.28 -12.52 -6.67
CA GLN A 40 27.93 -12.56 -7.23
C GLN A 40 27.23 -11.20 -7.12
N LEU A 41 27.35 -10.51 -5.99
CA LEU A 41 26.78 -9.16 -5.82
C LEU A 41 27.43 -8.12 -6.76
N GLN A 42 28.74 -8.19 -6.98
CA GLN A 42 29.41 -7.37 -7.99
C GLN A 42 28.98 -7.73 -9.41
N SER A 43 28.83 -9.02 -9.75
CA SER A 43 28.31 -9.40 -11.07
C SER A 43 26.87 -8.94 -11.33
N LEU A 44 26.05 -8.85 -10.28
CA LEU A 44 24.71 -8.25 -10.37
C LEU A 44 24.76 -6.74 -10.54
N SER A 45 25.82 -6.08 -10.05
CA SER A 45 26.02 -4.63 -10.17
C SER A 45 26.57 -4.24 -11.55
N ASP A 46 27.41 -5.09 -12.15
CA ASP A 46 27.99 -4.86 -13.48
C ASP A 46 27.01 -5.15 -14.64
N THR A 47 25.85 -5.76 -14.36
CA THR A 47 24.81 -6.08 -15.37
C THR A 47 23.70 -5.02 -15.44
N GLU A 48 23.96 -3.79 -14.97
CA GLU A 48 23.08 -2.62 -15.17
C GLU A 48 23.67 -1.61 -16.16
N THR A 49 24.17 -2.08 -17.31
CA THR A 49 24.10 -1.24 -18.52
C THR A 49 22.67 -1.32 -19.03
N PHE A 50 21.79 -0.52 -18.44
CA PHE A 50 20.46 -0.28 -18.99
C PHE A 50 20.64 0.33 -20.38
N ALA A 51 20.45 -0.48 -21.41
CA ALA A 51 19.79 0.03 -22.60
C ALA A 51 18.50 0.68 -22.10
N THR A 52 18.34 1.98 -22.32
CA THR A 52 17.09 2.73 -22.09
C THR A 52 16.02 2.22 -23.05
N SER A 53 15.60 0.97 -22.87
CA SER A 53 14.26 0.56 -23.26
C SER A 53 13.40 0.99 -22.09
N SER A 54 12.65 2.06 -22.29
CA SER A 54 11.54 2.43 -21.43
C SER A 54 10.56 1.26 -21.41
N ILE A 55 10.83 0.27 -20.57
CA ILE A 55 9.87 -0.75 -20.17
C ILE A 55 9.11 -0.05 -19.04
N PRO A 56 7.93 0.54 -19.29
CA PRO A 56 7.09 0.98 -18.19
C PRO A 56 6.90 -0.23 -17.28
N LEU A 57 7.09 -0.03 -15.97
CA LEU A 57 6.69 -1.01 -14.97
C LEU A 57 5.28 -1.50 -15.39
N PRO A 58 5.01 -2.81 -15.40
CA PRO A 58 3.66 -3.22 -15.12
C PRO A 58 3.42 -2.73 -13.69
N GLU A 59 2.85 -1.53 -13.59
CA GLU A 59 1.95 -1.19 -12.52
C GLU A 59 0.92 -2.32 -12.55
N GLU A 60 1.22 -3.45 -11.89
CA GLU A 60 0.21 -4.10 -11.09
C GLU A 60 -0.20 -3.04 -10.06
N ALA A 61 -0.96 -2.07 -10.56
CA ALA A 61 -2.10 -1.52 -9.89
C ALA A 61 -2.83 -2.78 -9.46
N GLN A 62 -2.51 -3.25 -8.25
CA GLN A 62 -3.51 -3.81 -7.39
C GLN A 62 -4.59 -2.73 -7.38
N SER A 63 -5.50 -2.86 -8.33
CA SER A 63 -6.76 -2.16 -8.38
C SER A 63 -7.55 -2.76 -7.23
N THR A 64 -7.08 -2.46 -6.01
CA THR A 64 -7.84 -2.65 -4.81
C THR A 64 -8.96 -1.68 -4.99
N LYS A 65 -10.10 -2.20 -5.44
CA LYS A 65 -11.37 -1.49 -5.48
C LYS A 65 -11.42 -0.56 -4.28
N ALA A 66 -11.44 0.75 -4.52
CA ALA A 66 -11.45 1.71 -3.42
C ALA A 66 -12.69 1.47 -2.57
N ILE A 67 -12.49 1.16 -1.28
CA ILE A 67 -13.57 0.89 -0.34
C ILE A 67 -13.78 2.16 0.46
N LEU A 68 -15.00 2.70 0.44
CA LEU A 68 -15.33 3.86 1.26
C LEU A 68 -15.09 3.54 2.73
N ARG A 69 -14.16 4.27 3.35
CA ARG A 69 -13.83 4.12 4.77
C ARG A 69 -14.41 5.23 5.62
N SER A 70 -14.37 6.46 5.14
CA SER A 70 -14.92 7.61 5.85
C SER A 70 -15.43 8.68 4.89
N LEU A 71 -16.23 9.60 5.42
CA LEU A 71 -16.65 10.80 4.72
C LEU A 71 -15.83 11.98 5.25
N SER A 72 -15.42 12.84 4.33
CA SER A 72 -14.84 14.14 4.61
C SER A 72 -15.82 15.21 4.17
N VAL A 73 -15.99 16.24 5.00
CA VAL A 73 -16.76 17.43 4.67
C VAL A 73 -15.78 18.59 4.63
N ARG A 74 -15.87 19.45 3.62
CA ARG A 74 -15.00 20.61 3.46
C ARG A 74 -15.83 21.87 3.26
N ASN A 75 -15.35 23.00 3.77
CA ASN A 75 -15.94 24.30 3.46
C ASN A 75 -15.52 24.78 2.05
N LEU A 76 -15.98 25.97 1.65
CA LEU A 76 -15.63 26.61 0.38
C LEU A 76 -14.13 26.87 0.21
N GLU A 77 -13.39 27.05 1.31
CA GLU A 77 -11.95 27.27 1.30
C GLU A 77 -11.15 25.96 1.17
N GLY A 78 -11.85 24.81 1.12
CA GLY A 78 -11.24 23.47 1.06
C GLY A 78 -10.81 22.92 2.41
N THR A 79 -11.02 23.66 3.49
CA THR A 79 -10.71 23.26 4.87
C THR A 79 -11.63 22.13 5.31
N ALA A 80 -11.03 21.04 5.80
CA ALA A 80 -11.77 19.89 6.30
C ALA A 80 -12.46 20.22 7.63
N ILE A 81 -13.76 19.93 7.69
CA ILE A 81 -14.57 20.02 8.90
C ILE A 81 -14.55 18.63 9.54
N THR A 82 -13.96 18.56 10.73
CA THR A 82 -13.93 17.33 11.53
C THR A 82 -15.30 17.04 12.13
N SER A 83 -15.54 15.79 12.51
CA SER A 83 -16.76 15.43 13.24
C SER A 83 -16.86 16.24 14.54
N GLY A 84 -18.03 16.85 14.79
CA GLY A 84 -18.25 17.79 15.89
C GLY A 84 -17.64 19.18 15.68
N GLY A 85 -16.95 19.42 14.56
CA GLY A 85 -16.42 20.72 14.18
C GLY A 85 -17.54 21.74 13.92
N THR A 86 -17.29 23.00 14.27
CA THR A 86 -18.22 24.11 14.04
C THR A 86 -17.80 24.91 12.81
N VAL A 87 -18.76 25.24 11.96
CA VAL A 87 -18.57 26.22 10.88
C VAL A 87 -19.21 27.53 11.31
N GLN A 88 -18.41 28.58 11.49
CA GLN A 88 -18.91 29.92 11.74
C GLN A 88 -19.02 30.68 10.42
N THR A 89 -20.14 31.36 10.22
CA THR A 89 -20.35 32.21 9.04
C THR A 89 -21.22 33.41 9.39
N SER A 90 -20.99 34.52 8.71
CA SER A 90 -21.91 35.66 8.68
C SER A 90 -22.86 35.63 7.48
N ALA A 91 -22.68 34.67 6.57
CA ALA A 91 -23.49 34.54 5.37
C ALA A 91 -24.81 33.81 5.65
N SER A 92 -25.85 34.15 4.90
CA SER A 92 -27.13 33.43 4.90
C SER A 92 -27.09 32.10 4.14
N SER A 93 -25.95 31.77 3.53
CA SER A 93 -25.74 30.53 2.79
C SER A 93 -24.32 30.01 2.99
N VAL A 94 -24.19 28.71 3.23
CA VAL A 94 -22.91 28.00 3.32
C VAL A 94 -22.91 26.88 2.30
N GLN A 95 -21.81 26.72 1.56
CA GLN A 95 -21.60 25.55 0.73
C GLN A 95 -20.56 24.64 1.35
N LEU A 96 -20.88 23.35 1.40
CA LEU A 96 -20.02 22.29 1.89
C LEU A 96 -19.83 21.24 0.79
N THR A 97 -18.61 20.75 0.65
CA THR A 97 -18.29 19.67 -0.29
C THR A 97 -18.05 18.38 0.47
N ILE A 98 -18.66 17.29 0.02
CA ILE A 98 -18.45 15.96 0.57
C ILE A 98 -17.52 15.16 -0.32
N GLY A 99 -16.50 14.55 0.29
CA GLY A 99 -15.63 13.58 -0.36
C GLY A 99 -15.61 12.29 0.43
N GLY A 100 -15.67 11.14 -0.25
CA GLY A 100 -15.34 9.86 0.34
C GLY A 100 -13.83 9.72 0.45
N LEU A 101 -13.36 9.12 1.54
CA LEU A 101 -11.98 8.70 1.70
C LEU A 101 -11.92 7.17 1.68
N ASP A 102 -10.93 6.63 0.96
CA ASP A 102 -10.69 5.20 0.88
C ASP A 102 -9.94 4.68 2.13
N GLN A 103 -9.66 3.37 2.16
CA GLN A 103 -8.92 2.73 3.25
C GLN A 103 -7.49 3.25 3.45
N LEU A 104 -6.95 4.02 2.51
CA LEU A 104 -5.63 4.65 2.56
C LEU A 104 -5.72 6.16 2.80
N GLY A 105 -6.92 6.71 3.04
CA GLY A 105 -7.17 8.13 3.25
C GLY A 105 -7.15 8.97 1.98
N ARG A 106 -7.17 8.35 0.79
CA ARG A 106 -7.19 9.05 -0.50
C ARG A 106 -8.62 9.45 -0.85
N ILE A 107 -8.76 10.59 -1.53
CA ILE A 107 -10.06 11.08 -1.99
C ILE A 107 -10.59 10.15 -3.08
N MET A 108 -11.83 9.70 -2.91
CA MET A 108 -12.54 8.89 -3.88
C MET A 108 -13.20 9.75 -4.96
N SER A 109 -12.94 9.39 -6.21
CA SER A 109 -13.61 10.00 -7.38
C SER A 109 -15.10 9.67 -7.40
N ASP A 110 -15.49 8.49 -6.94
CA ASP A 110 -16.87 8.05 -6.85
C ASP A 110 -17.28 7.87 -5.38
N VAL A 111 -18.26 8.66 -4.95
CA VAL A 111 -18.72 8.68 -3.55
C VAL A 111 -20.18 8.25 -3.57
N PRO A 112 -20.60 7.32 -2.69
CA PRO A 112 -22.00 6.93 -2.60
C PRO A 112 -22.91 8.14 -2.43
N ARG A 113 -24.16 8.03 -2.92
CA ARG A 113 -25.16 9.07 -2.69
C ARG A 113 -25.30 9.31 -1.19
N THR A 114 -25.11 10.55 -0.78
CA THR A 114 -25.21 10.99 0.61
C THR A 114 -26.50 11.77 0.82
N SER A 115 -27.04 11.68 2.03
CA SER A 115 -28.20 12.46 2.47
C SER A 115 -27.81 13.31 3.67
N TRP A 116 -28.33 14.53 3.73
CA TRP A 116 -28.16 15.41 4.89
C TRP A 116 -29.43 15.46 5.69
N ILE A 117 -29.27 15.49 7.01
CA ILE A 117 -30.34 15.77 7.95
C ILE A 117 -29.94 16.98 8.77
N ILE A 118 -30.90 17.89 8.99
CA ILE A 118 -30.75 18.97 9.96
C ILE A 118 -31.22 18.39 11.29
N SER A 119 -30.31 18.18 12.22
CA SER A 119 -30.63 17.63 13.54
C SER A 119 -31.34 18.63 14.43
N SER A 120 -30.99 19.91 14.30
CA SER A 120 -31.62 21.02 15.02
C SER A 120 -31.39 22.33 14.27
N SER A 121 -32.32 23.27 14.46
CA SER A 121 -32.14 24.67 14.06
C SER A 121 -32.55 25.57 15.22
N ASP A 122 -31.99 26.77 15.28
CA ASP A 122 -32.38 27.77 16.27
C ASP A 122 -33.86 28.15 16.10
N ARG A 123 -34.52 28.60 17.17
CA ARG A 123 -35.89 29.13 17.12
C ARG A 123 -36.00 30.37 16.22
N GLN A 124 -34.91 31.10 16.01
CA GLN A 124 -34.90 32.33 15.23
C GLN A 124 -34.55 32.14 13.75
N ALA A 125 -34.13 30.94 13.34
CA ALA A 125 -33.71 30.68 11.97
C ALA A 125 -34.04 29.24 11.53
N ARG A 126 -34.61 29.10 10.32
CA ARG A 126 -34.77 27.81 9.65
C ARG A 126 -33.58 27.55 8.74
N ALA A 127 -32.88 26.46 9.00
CA ALA A 127 -31.94 25.91 8.05
C ALA A 127 -32.69 25.09 6.99
N THR A 128 -32.26 25.19 5.73
CA THR A 128 -32.64 24.26 4.66
C THR A 128 -31.39 23.77 3.97
N VAL A 129 -31.34 22.48 3.60
CA VAL A 129 -30.20 21.92 2.86
C VAL A 129 -30.67 21.47 1.49
N THR A 130 -29.97 21.92 0.46
CA THR A 130 -30.12 21.41 -0.91
C THR A 130 -28.85 20.74 -1.38
N MET A 131 -28.99 19.58 -2.01
CA MET A 131 -27.86 18.79 -2.54
C MET A 131 -27.77 18.93 -4.05
N SER A 132 -26.55 19.13 -4.56
CA SER A 132 -26.21 19.00 -5.98
C SER A 132 -24.90 18.23 -6.13
N GLY A 133 -24.98 16.98 -6.58
CA GLY A 133 -23.83 16.08 -6.64
C GLY A 133 -23.17 15.88 -5.28
N LYS A 134 -21.93 16.34 -5.13
CA LYS A 134 -21.14 16.27 -3.89
C LYS A 134 -21.25 17.53 -3.02
N THR A 135 -21.99 18.54 -3.48
CA THR A 135 -22.10 19.83 -2.81
C THR A 135 -23.42 19.95 -2.07
N ALA A 136 -23.34 20.24 -0.77
CA ALA A 136 -24.47 20.61 0.07
C ALA A 136 -24.51 22.13 0.20
N THR A 137 -25.64 22.75 -0.11
CA THR A 137 -25.89 24.18 0.15
C THR A 137 -26.85 24.29 1.32
N ILE A 138 -26.37 24.88 2.41
CA ILE A 138 -27.15 25.16 3.61
C ILE A 138 -27.59 26.62 3.53
N LYS A 139 -28.90 26.88 3.45
CA LYS A 139 -29.47 28.22 3.56
C LYS A 139 -30.04 28.44 4.95
N LEU A 140 -29.77 29.61 5.51
CA LEU A 140 -30.25 30.05 6.81
C LEU A 140 -31.26 31.17 6.57
N ASN A 141 -32.53 30.88 6.78
CA ASN A 141 -33.61 31.86 6.66
C ASN A 141 -34.02 32.31 8.05
N ARG A 142 -34.04 33.62 8.28
CA ARG A 142 -34.65 34.18 9.48
C ARG A 142 -36.14 33.83 9.50
N ILE A 143 -36.65 33.44 10.66
CA ILE A 143 -38.09 33.40 10.86
C ILE A 143 -38.46 34.82 11.28
N ASP A 144 -39.10 35.57 10.39
CA ASP A 144 -39.71 36.85 10.77
C ASP A 144 -40.90 36.53 11.69
N ASP A 145 -40.99 37.26 12.81
CA ASP A 145 -42.04 37.19 13.83
C ASP A 145 -43.28 37.97 13.38
#